data_AF-A0A2S2N8N9-F1
#
_entry.id   AF-A0A2S2N8N9-F1
#
_cell.length_a   1.000
_cell.length_b   1.000
_cell.length_c   1.000
_cell.angle_alpha   90.00
_cell.angle_beta   90.00
_cell.angle_gamma   90.00
#
_symmetry.space_group_name_H-M   'P 1'
#
loop_
_entity.id
_entity.type
_entity.pdbx_description
1 polymer ?
#
loop_
_entity_poly.entity_id
_entity_poly.type
_entity_poly.pdbx_seq_one_letter_code
_entity_poly.pdbx_strand_id
1 'polypeptide(L)'
;MHDIPSFERYMAQLKCYYLDYRDKLPESANQYHLLGLNLLFLLSQNRVAEFHTELELLPYDIVQTNTYIKHPVALEQYLMEGSYNKIFQAKSNVPSDTYNFFMNILSNTLRNEIAECLQKAYKKV
;
A
#
# COMPACT_ATOMS: atom_id res chain seq x y z
N MET A 1 9.68 -18.50 2.01
CA MET A 1 8.55 -18.78 1.09
C MET A 1 7.45 -17.80 1.45
N HIS A 2 7.35 -16.69 0.72
CA HIS A 2 6.29 -15.70 0.92
C HIS A 2 5.38 -15.76 -0.31
N ASP A 3 4.19 -16.35 -0.14
CA ASP A 3 3.25 -16.54 -1.23
C ASP A 3 2.38 -15.29 -1.44
N ILE A 4 2.96 -14.31 -2.13
CA ILE A 4 2.24 -13.17 -2.71
C ILE A 4 0.94 -13.59 -3.45
N PRO A 5 0.95 -14.60 -4.34
CA PRO A 5 -0.28 -14.99 -5.04
C PRO A 5 -1.36 -15.59 -4.12
N SER A 6 -0.95 -16.25 -3.03
CA SER A 6 -1.90 -16.74 -2.02
C SER A 6 -2.55 -15.58 -1.28
N PHE A 7 -1.77 -14.54 -0.93
CA PHE A 7 -2.31 -13.33 -0.31
C PHE A 7 -3.35 -12.65 -1.19
N GLU A 8 -3.07 -12.48 -2.49
CA GLU A 8 -4.02 -11.88 -3.44
C GLU A 8 -5.33 -12.69 -3.51
N ARG A 9 -5.25 -14.03 -3.54
CA ARG A 9 -6.44 -14.89 -3.52
C ARG A 9 -7.27 -14.71 -2.25
N TYR A 10 -6.63 -14.74 -1.07
CA TYR A 10 -7.36 -14.56 0.19
C TYR A 10 -7.98 -13.16 0.28
N MET A 11 -7.26 -12.15 -0.21
CA MET A 11 -7.77 -10.79 -0.22
C MET A 11 -8.95 -10.62 -1.18
N ALA A 12 -8.91 -11.22 -2.36
CA ALA A 12 -10.04 -11.21 -3.30
C ALA A 12 -11.30 -11.84 -2.69
N GLN A 13 -11.14 -12.96 -1.97
CA GLN A 13 -12.26 -13.60 -1.25
C GLN A 13 -12.81 -12.70 -0.15
N LEU A 14 -11.93 -12.10 0.66
CA LEU A 14 -12.31 -11.19 1.74
C LEU A 14 -13.04 -9.94 1.22
N LYS A 15 -12.63 -9.40 0.07
CA LYS A 15 -13.31 -8.26 -0.55
C LYS A 15 -14.77 -8.55 -0.86
N CYS A 16 -15.09 -9.73 -1.41
CA CYS A 16 -16.48 -10.13 -1.62
C CYS A 16 -17.28 -10.11 -0.32
N TYR A 17 -16.70 -10.60 0.78
CA TYR A 17 -17.38 -10.55 2.08
C TYR A 17 -17.57 -9.13 2.61
N TYR A 18 -16.59 -8.24 2.42
CA TYR A 18 -16.69 -6.86 2.89
C TYR A 18 -17.64 -5.98 2.05
N LEU A 19 -17.79 -6.28 0.76
CA LEU A 19 -18.67 -5.54 -0.16
C LEU A 19 -20.11 -6.06 -0.10
N ASP A 20 -20.32 -7.38 -0.19
CA ASP A 20 -21.67 -7.97 -0.31
C ASP A 20 -22.40 -8.11 1.03
N TYR A 21 -21.69 -8.21 2.15
CA TYR A 21 -22.28 -8.43 3.48
C TYR A 21 -22.23 -7.21 4.40
N ARG A 22 -21.92 -6.03 3.85
CA ARG A 22 -21.85 -4.78 4.62
C ARG A 22 -23.14 -4.45 5.38
N ASP A 23 -24.29 -4.85 4.83
CA ASP A 23 -25.61 -4.66 5.45
C ASP A 23 -25.95 -5.71 6.54
N LYS A 24 -25.21 -6.81 6.63
CA LYS A 24 -25.53 -7.95 7.52
C LYS A 24 -24.53 -8.18 8.64
N LEU A 25 -23.28 -7.70 8.52
CA LEU A 25 -22.25 -7.87 9.53
C LEU A 25 -21.76 -6.53 10.08
N PRO A 26 -21.47 -6.46 11.39
CA PRO A 26 -20.82 -5.29 11.98
C PRO A 26 -19.40 -5.12 11.41
N GLU A 27 -18.98 -3.87 11.21
CA GLU A 27 -17.64 -3.54 10.73
C GLU A 27 -16.58 -4.12 11.67
N SER A 28 -15.71 -4.97 11.14
CA SER A 28 -14.65 -5.61 11.93
C SER A 28 -13.47 -4.66 12.08
N ALA A 29 -12.97 -4.49 13.31
CA ALA A 29 -11.81 -3.62 13.58
C ALA A 29 -10.55 -3.96 12.75
N ASN A 30 -10.41 -5.21 12.33
CA ASN A 30 -9.28 -5.68 11.52
C ASN A 30 -9.48 -5.50 10.01
N GLN A 31 -10.69 -5.18 9.54
CA GLN A 31 -10.99 -5.00 8.11
C GLN A 31 -10.12 -3.90 7.51
N TYR A 32 -10.02 -2.75 8.17
CA TYR A 32 -9.21 -1.63 7.69
C TYR A 32 -7.71 -1.90 7.76
N HIS A 33 -7.27 -2.70 8.73
CA HIS A 33 -5.88 -3.13 8.81
C HIS A 33 -5.48 -4.01 7.61
N LEU A 34 -6.34 -4.98 7.25
CA LEU A 34 -6.17 -5.83 6.07
C LEU A 34 -6.26 -5.04 4.76
N LEU A 35 -7.21 -4.11 4.66
CA LEU A 35 -7.32 -3.20 3.50
C LEU A 35 -6.08 -2.33 3.33
N GLY A 36 -5.58 -1.70 4.40
CA GLY A 36 -4.34 -0.93 4.37
C GLY A 36 -3.14 -1.77 3.92
N LEU A 37 -3.09 -3.03 4.34
CA LEU A 37 -2.05 -3.97 3.93
C LEU A 37 -2.18 -4.36 2.45
N ASN A 38 -3.39 -4.54 1.94
CA ASN A 38 -3.64 -4.73 0.51
C ASN A 38 -3.25 -3.49 -0.33
N LEU A 39 -3.53 -2.29 0.16
CA LEU A 39 -3.10 -1.05 -0.51
C LEU A 39 -1.58 -0.94 -0.59
N LEU A 40 -0.86 -1.27 0.48
CA LEU A 40 0.60 -1.38 0.48
C LEU A 40 1.12 -2.45 -0.48
N PHE A 41 0.41 -3.58 -0.55
CA PHE A 41 0.74 -4.63 -1.52
C PHE A 41 0.64 -4.12 -2.97
N LEU A 42 -0.45 -3.44 -3.32
CA LEU A 42 -0.64 -2.85 -4.65
C LEU A 42 0.46 -1.84 -4.99
N LEU A 43 0.82 -0.96 -4.04
CA LEU A 43 1.94 -0.03 -4.20
C LEU A 43 3.27 -0.77 -4.40
N SER A 44 3.53 -1.84 -3.65
CA SER A 44 4.78 -2.61 -3.76
C SER A 44 4.96 -3.27 -5.14
N GLN A 45 3.85 -3.58 -5.81
CA GLN A 45 3.80 -4.16 -7.16
C GLN A 45 3.72 -3.12 -8.28
N ASN A 46 3.82 -1.82 -7.94
CA ASN A 46 3.67 -0.71 -8.89
C ASN A 46 2.28 -0.69 -9.58
N ARG A 47 1.24 -1.24 -8.93
CA ARG A 47 -0.15 -1.30 -9.42
C ARG A 47 -0.95 -0.11 -8.88
N VAL A 48 -0.51 1.11 -9.22
CA VAL A 48 -1.12 2.37 -8.73
C VAL A 48 -2.55 2.56 -9.22
N ALA A 49 -2.87 2.10 -10.43
CA ALA A 49 -4.24 2.17 -10.96
C ALA A 49 -5.24 1.44 -10.07
N GLU A 50 -4.92 0.21 -9.66
CA GLU A 50 -5.79 -0.59 -8.79
C GLU A 50 -5.83 -0.05 -7.36
N PHE A 51 -4.75 0.56 -6.90
CA PHE A 51 -4.74 1.27 -5.63
C PHE A 51 -5.82 2.37 -5.60
N HIS A 52 -5.93 3.18 -6.66
CA HIS A 52 -6.95 4.23 -6.72
C HIS A 52 -8.37 3.66 -6.84
N THR A 53 -8.57 2.60 -7.63
CA THR A 53 -9.88 1.92 -7.71
C THR A 53 -10.34 1.39 -6.35
N GLU A 54 -9.44 0.76 -5.59
CA GLU A 54 -9.73 0.27 -4.24
C GLU A 54 -9.98 1.38 -3.24
N LEU A 55 -9.29 2.51 -3.39
CA LEU A 55 -9.48 3.68 -2.56
C LEU A 55 -10.84 4.35 -2.83
N GLU A 56 -11.30 4.35 -4.08
CA GLU A 56 -12.61 4.89 -4.47
C GLU A 56 -13.78 4.02 -3.98
N LEU A 57 -13.58 2.71 -3.84
CA LEU A 57 -14.56 1.80 -3.23
C LEU A 57 -14.76 2.07 -1.72
N LEU A 58 -13.80 2.75 -1.06
CA LEU A 58 -13.83 3.02 0.37
C LEU A 58 -14.52 4.37 0.66
N PRO A 59 -15.38 4.47 1.69
CA PRO A 59 -15.96 5.74 2.11
C PRO A 59 -14.89 6.69 2.66
N TYR A 60 -15.02 7.97 2.32
CA TYR A 60 -14.09 9.01 2.73
C TYR A 60 -13.91 9.13 4.25
N ASP A 61 -14.98 8.96 5.03
CA ASP A 61 -14.95 9.01 6.49
C ASP A 61 -13.96 8.00 7.08
N ILE A 62 -13.88 6.82 6.47
CA ILE A 62 -13.02 5.72 6.91
C ILE A 62 -11.56 6.00 6.55
N VAL A 63 -11.33 6.58 5.37
CA VAL A 63 -10.00 6.98 4.90
C VAL A 63 -9.38 8.03 5.82
N GLN A 64 -10.18 8.98 6.32
CA GLN A 64 -9.69 10.00 7.26
C GLN A 64 -9.51 9.47 8.69
N THR A 65 -10.39 8.58 9.13
CA THR A 65 -10.41 8.11 10.53
C THR A 65 -9.33 7.06 10.80
N ASN A 66 -9.05 6.17 9.84
CA ASN A 66 -8.14 5.05 10.05
C ASN A 66 -6.68 5.39 9.72
N THR A 67 -5.83 5.37 10.74
CA THR A 67 -4.37 5.56 10.61
C THR A 67 -3.73 4.53 9.66
N TYR A 68 -4.26 3.30 9.61
CA TYR A 68 -3.75 2.22 8.75
C TYR A 68 -3.95 2.46 7.25
N ILE A 69 -4.99 3.20 6.85
CA ILE A 69 -5.25 3.53 5.43
C ILE A 69 -4.53 4.82 5.06
N LYS A 70 -4.49 5.79 6.00
CA LYS A 70 -3.79 7.06 5.80
C LYS A 70 -2.30 6.88 5.50
N HIS A 71 -1.67 5.86 6.07
CA HIS A 71 -0.24 5.57 5.85
C HIS A 71 0.08 5.18 4.39
N PRO A 72 -0.58 4.17 3.77
CA PRO A 72 -0.48 3.90 2.33
C PRO A 72 -0.78 5.10 1.44
N VAL A 73 -1.79 5.91 1.77
CA VAL A 73 -2.16 7.10 0.98
C VAL A 73 -1.06 8.16 1.02
N ALA A 74 -0.51 8.44 2.20
CA ALA A 74 0.60 9.37 2.34
C ALA A 74 1.85 8.86 1.59
N LEU A 75 2.08 7.54 1.58
CA LEU A 75 3.18 6.93 0.84
C LEU A 75 3.03 7.08 -0.67
N GLU A 76 1.82 6.88 -1.19
CA GLU A 76 1.51 7.10 -2.60
C GLU A 76 1.77 8.57 -2.98
N GLN A 77 1.31 9.53 -2.17
CA GLN A 77 1.61 10.95 -2.39
C GLN A 77 3.11 11.24 -2.36
N TYR A 78 3.87 10.67 -1.41
CA TYR A 78 5.33 10.86 -1.37
C TYR A 78 6.03 10.24 -2.57
N LEU A 79 5.50 9.14 -3.09
CA LEU A 79 5.99 8.52 -4.32
C LEU A 79 5.74 9.43 -5.53
N MET A 80 4.55 10.00 -5.63
CA MET A 80 4.17 10.93 -6.70
C MET A 80 4.96 12.24 -6.63
N GLU A 81 5.23 12.77 -5.43
CA GLU A 81 6.11 13.92 -5.20
C GLU A 81 7.59 13.62 -5.49
N GLY A 82 7.98 12.34 -5.61
CA GLY A 82 9.38 11.91 -5.67
C GLY A 82 10.15 12.16 -4.35
N SER A 83 9.42 12.36 -3.25
CA SER A 83 9.98 12.70 -1.94
C SER A 83 10.34 11.45 -1.13
N TYR A 84 11.34 10.70 -1.61
CA TYR A 84 11.79 9.43 -1.01
C TYR A 84 12.29 9.54 0.45
N ASN A 85 12.78 10.72 0.86
CA ASN A 85 13.20 10.96 2.25
C ASN A 85 12.05 10.74 3.24
N LYS A 86 10.83 11.16 2.87
CA LYS A 86 9.64 10.98 3.71
C LYS A 86 9.18 9.52 3.76
N ILE A 87 9.32 8.78 2.66
CA ILE A 87 9.03 7.34 2.59
C ILE A 87 9.94 6.57 3.55
N PHE A 88 11.23 6.92 3.58
CA PHE A 88 12.19 6.26 4.47
C PHE A 88 11.93 6.55 5.95
N GLN A 89 11.50 7.77 6.28
CA GLN A 89 11.06 8.12 7.63
C GLN A 89 9.77 7.39 8.01
N ALA A 90 8.80 7.31 7.09
CA ALA A 90 7.55 6.59 7.28
C ALA A 90 7.74 5.07 7.46
N LYS A 91 8.81 4.50 6.89
CA LYS A 91 9.23 3.10 7.11
C LYS A 91 9.68 2.85 8.54
N SER A 92 10.26 3.85 9.21
CA SER A 92 10.70 3.72 10.60
C SER A 92 9.55 3.79 11.61
N ASN A 93 8.37 4.24 11.20
CA ASN A 93 7.24 4.55 12.08
C ASN A 93 6.05 3.59 11.89
N VAL A 94 6.33 2.36 11.45
CA VAL A 94 5.30 1.38 11.09
C VAL A 94 4.92 0.54 12.32
N PRO A 95 3.63 0.47 12.69
CA PRO A 95 3.18 -0.22 13.91
C PRO A 95 3.13 -1.75 13.80
N SER A 96 3.47 -2.37 12.66
CA SER A 96 3.30 -3.81 12.43
C SER A 96 4.38 -4.42 11.53
N ASP A 97 4.88 -5.60 11.90
CA ASP A 97 5.91 -6.35 11.17
C ASP A 97 5.52 -6.69 9.73
N THR A 98 4.23 -6.96 9.49
CA THR A 98 3.73 -7.33 8.16
C THR A 98 3.80 -6.15 7.19
N TYR A 99 3.62 -4.93 7.69
CA TYR A 99 3.78 -3.71 6.90
C TYR A 99 5.26 -3.44 6.58
N ASN A 100 6.16 -3.72 7.52
CA ASN A 100 7.60 -3.56 7.32
C ASN A 100 8.12 -4.43 6.16
N PHE A 101 7.56 -5.64 5.99
CA PHE A 101 7.88 -6.51 4.87
C PHE A 101 7.59 -5.86 3.50
N PHE A 102 6.36 -5.40 3.29
CA PHE A 102 5.98 -4.73 2.03
C PHE A 102 6.71 -3.40 1.83
N MET A 103 6.93 -2.63 2.90
CA MET A 103 7.72 -1.41 2.87
C MET A 103 9.18 -1.65 2.44
N ASN A 104 9.75 -2.79 2.81
CA ASN A 104 11.11 -3.14 2.40
C ASN A 104 11.18 -3.48 0.91
N ILE A 105 10.19 -4.22 0.39
CA ILE A 105 10.06 -4.53 -1.04
C ILE A 105 9.91 -3.22 -1.82
N LEU A 106 8.95 -2.38 -1.44
CA LEU A 106 8.71 -1.08 -2.09
C LEU A 106 9.96 -0.21 -2.06
N SER A 107 10.64 -0.09 -0.93
CA SER A 107 11.88 0.69 -0.83
C SER A 107 13.00 0.17 -1.75
N ASN A 108 13.09 -1.13 -2.00
CA ASN A 108 14.06 -1.69 -2.93
C ASN A 108 13.67 -1.41 -4.38
N THR A 109 12.39 -1.57 -4.73
CA THR A 109 11.88 -1.22 -6.07
C THR A 109 12.13 0.24 -6.39
N LEU A 110 11.83 1.15 -5.45
CA LEU A 110 12.07 2.59 -5.63
C LEU A 110 13.54 2.94 -5.80
N ARG A 111 14.45 2.30 -5.04
CA ARG A 111 15.89 2.51 -5.24
C ARG A 111 16.34 2.10 -6.63
N ASN A 112 15.79 1.02 -7.17
CA ASN A 112 16.11 0.57 -8.51
C ASN A 112 15.59 1.58 -9.55
N GLU A 113 14.36 2.06 -9.43
CA GLU A 113 13.84 3.09 -10.34
C GLU A 113 14.66 4.39 -10.28
N ILE A 114 15.06 4.84 -9.09
CA ILE A 114 15.95 6.01 -8.95
C ILE A 114 17.29 5.75 -9.64
N ALA A 115 17.87 4.57 -9.48
CA ALA A 115 19.13 4.21 -10.13
C ALA A 115 19.00 4.20 -11.66
N GLU A 116 17.91 3.67 -12.20
CA GLU A 116 17.62 3.70 -13.64
C GLU A 116 17.40 5.14 -14.16
N CYS A 117 16.67 5.97 -13.42
CA CYS A 117 16.47 7.37 -13.75
C CYS A 117 17.80 8.15 -13.72
N LEU A 118 18.64 7.93 -12.71
CA LEU A 118 19.97 8.55 -12.61
C LEU A 118 20.88 8.12 -13.76
N GLN A 119 20.88 6.84 -14.14
CA GLN A 119 21.66 6.33 -15.26
C GLN A 119 21.21 6.95 -16.60
N LYS A 120 19.91 7.20 -16.78
CA LYS A 120 19.38 7.88 -17.97
C LYS A 120 19.73 9.37 -17.98
N ALA A 121 19.69 10.02 -16.81
CA ALA A 121 19.97 11.45 -16.67
C ALA A 121 21.47 11.77 -16.82
N TYR A 122 22.35 10.93 -16.28
CA TYR A 122 23.79 11.15 -16.28
C TYR A 122 24.50 10.12 -17.17
N LYS A 123 24.91 10.54 -18.37
CA LYS A 123 25.72 9.73 -19.31
C LYS A 123 27.18 9.51 -18.88
N LYS A 124 27.62 10.19 -17.81
CA LYS A 124 28.93 9.99 -17.17
C LYS A 124 28.75 10.29 -15.68
N VAL A 125 29.06 9.31 -14.85
CA VAL A 125 29.42 9.48 -13.43
C VAL A 125 30.92 9.77 -13.36
#